data_AF-A0A1B8NX44-F1
#
_entry.id   AF-A0A1B8NX44-F1
#
_cell.length_a   1.000
_cell.length_b   1.000
_cell.length_c   1.000
_cell.angle_alpha   90.00
_cell.angle_beta   90.00
_cell.angle_gamma   90.00
#
_symmetry.space_group_name_H-M   'P 1'
#
loop_
_entity.id
_entity.type
_entity.pdbx_description
1 polymer ?
#
loop_
_entity_poly.entity_id
_entity_poly.type
_entity_poly.pdbx_seq_one_letter_code
_entity_poly.pdbx_strand_id
1 'polypeptide(L)'
;MAPDGRPVVRETPGNSHTHVVLRGGHGEPNYRAPEVAASRRALADAGLPPRLMVDCSHANARKDHRRQSEVMLDVLGQRLAGDDALIGLMLESHLHEGKQPLEPGHLRYGVSVTDACIGWETTEHLLMTAAEKLRRATPGAVS
;
A
#
# COMPACT_ATOMS: atom_id res chain seq x y z
N MET A 1 16.20 -0.12 24.49
CA MET A 1 16.97 0.88 25.26
C MET A 1 16.30 1.06 26.61
N ALA A 2 17.05 1.19 27.71
CA ALA A 2 16.48 1.67 28.96
C ALA A 2 16.02 3.15 28.79
N PRO A 3 15.12 3.66 29.64
CA PRO A 3 14.68 5.06 29.56
C PRO A 3 15.81 6.10 29.59
N ASP A 4 17.00 5.71 30.07
CA ASP A 4 18.20 6.52 30.18
C ASP A 4 19.20 6.34 29.02
N GLY A 5 18.81 5.66 27.93
CA GLY A 5 19.67 5.51 26.75
C GLY A 5 20.56 4.28 26.75
N ARG A 6 20.58 3.47 27.81
CA ARG A 6 21.50 2.31 27.87
C ARG A 6 20.99 1.10 27.06
N PRO A 7 21.91 0.27 26.51
CA PRO A 7 21.56 -1.01 25.90
C PRO A 7 20.87 -1.92 26.91
N VAL A 8 19.88 -2.68 26.45
CA VAL A 8 19.15 -3.65 27.27
C VAL A 8 18.83 -4.87 26.42
N VAL A 9 18.91 -6.05 27.04
CA VAL A 9 18.37 -7.29 26.46
C VAL A 9 16.86 -7.29 26.70
N ARG A 10 16.10 -7.62 25.65
CA ARG A 10 14.64 -7.70 25.70
C ARG A 10 14.21 -8.98 25.01
N GLU A 11 13.43 -9.77 25.72
CA GLU A 11 12.67 -10.86 25.14
C GLU A 11 11.28 -10.34 24.79
N THR A 12 10.74 -10.78 23.67
CA THR A 12 9.42 -10.36 23.19
C THR A 12 8.56 -11.60 22.94
N PRO A 13 7.23 -11.50 23.13
CA PRO A 13 6.33 -12.63 22.90
C PRO A 13 6.10 -12.96 21.42
N GLY A 14 6.68 -12.19 20.49
CA GLY A 14 6.38 -12.25 19.07
C GLY A 14 5.12 -11.46 18.69
N ASN A 15 4.92 -11.23 17.39
CA ASN A 15 3.75 -10.53 16.86
C ASN A 15 3.08 -11.39 15.77
N SER A 16 1.87 -11.87 16.03
CA SER A 16 1.08 -12.70 15.10
C SER A 16 0.29 -11.90 14.05
N HIS A 17 0.35 -10.57 14.08
CA HIS A 17 -0.39 -9.67 13.19
C HIS A 17 0.45 -9.17 12.01
N THR A 18 1.46 -9.94 11.59
CA THR A 18 2.31 -9.61 10.45
C THR A 18 1.64 -9.94 9.12
N HIS A 19 2.08 -9.27 8.07
CA HIS A 19 1.68 -9.49 6.68
C HIS A 19 2.82 -9.09 5.74
N VAL A 20 2.75 -9.49 4.47
CA VAL A 20 3.73 -9.10 3.44
C VAL A 20 3.24 -7.85 2.71
N VAL A 21 4.16 -6.95 2.39
CA VAL A 21 3.92 -5.80 1.51
C VAL A 21 4.55 -6.06 0.14
N LEU A 22 3.72 -6.12 -0.89
CA LEU A 22 4.15 -6.19 -2.29
C LEU A 22 4.38 -4.77 -2.81
N ARG A 23 5.65 -4.40 -2.99
CA ARG A 23 6.06 -3.03 -3.38
C ARG A 23 6.91 -2.93 -4.65
N GLY A 24 6.87 -3.97 -5.47
CA GLY A 24 7.75 -4.20 -6.59
C GLY A 24 9.20 -4.47 -6.18
N GLY A 25 10.08 -4.57 -7.17
CA GLY A 25 11.52 -4.78 -6.97
C GLY A 25 12.29 -4.57 -8.27
N HIS A 26 13.51 -4.04 -8.19
CA HIS A 26 14.35 -3.75 -9.37
C HIS A 26 13.67 -2.88 -10.45
N GLY A 27 12.70 -2.04 -10.07
CA GLY A 27 11.92 -1.22 -11.00
C GLY A 27 10.76 -1.95 -11.69
N GLU A 28 10.55 -3.23 -11.39
CA GLU A 28 9.42 -4.02 -11.89
C GLU A 28 8.29 -4.13 -10.86
N PRO A 29 7.02 -4.02 -11.31
CA PRO A 29 5.87 -4.24 -10.44
C PRO A 29 5.68 -5.70 -10.05
N ASN A 30 5.08 -5.93 -8.88
CA ASN A 30 4.66 -7.25 -8.40
C ASN A 30 3.23 -7.26 -7.83
N TYR A 31 2.37 -6.34 -8.26
CA TYR A 31 0.97 -6.25 -7.84
C TYR A 31 0.00 -7.05 -8.70
N ARG A 32 0.43 -7.55 -9.88
CA ARG A 32 -0.48 -8.22 -10.81
C ARG A 32 -0.80 -9.63 -10.31
N ALA A 33 -1.89 -10.18 -10.82
CA ALA A 33 -2.42 -11.47 -10.36
C ALA A 33 -1.39 -12.62 -10.32
N PRO A 34 -0.45 -12.78 -11.29
CA PRO A 34 0.55 -13.84 -11.22
C PRO A 34 1.49 -13.71 -10.01
N GLU A 35 1.98 -12.50 -9.73
CA GLU A 35 2.89 -12.23 -8.61
C GLU A 35 2.17 -12.28 -7.26
N VAL A 36 0.93 -11.82 -7.18
CA VAL A 36 0.07 -11.97 -6.00
C VAL A 36 -0.16 -13.45 -5.70
N ALA A 37 -0.52 -14.24 -6.71
CA ALA A 37 -0.74 -15.68 -6.55
C ALA A 37 0.55 -16.42 -6.16
N ALA A 38 1.70 -16.02 -6.69
CA ALA A 38 2.99 -16.58 -6.31
C ALA A 38 3.34 -16.27 -4.85
N SER A 39 3.13 -15.02 -4.42
CA SER A 39 3.37 -14.59 -3.04
C SER A 39 2.45 -15.31 -2.06
N ARG A 40 1.19 -15.49 -2.42
CA ARG A 40 0.20 -16.27 -1.65
C ARG A 40 0.64 -17.72 -1.46
N ARG A 41 1.09 -18.39 -2.52
CA ARG A 41 1.61 -19.76 -2.45
C ARG A 41 2.83 -19.85 -1.54
N ALA A 42 3.79 -18.94 -1.69
CA ALA A 42 4.99 -18.93 -0.86
C ALA A 42 4.68 -18.78 0.65
N LEU A 43 3.70 -17.95 1.02
CA LEU A 43 3.24 -17.83 2.40
C LEU A 43 2.59 -19.12 2.90
N ALA A 44 1.72 -19.73 2.08
CA ALA A 44 1.05 -20.98 2.44
C ALA A 44 2.06 -22.13 2.62
N ASP A 45 3.03 -22.27 1.72
CA ASP A 45 4.08 -23.29 1.78
C ASP A 45 4.97 -23.11 3.02
N ALA A 46 5.13 -21.87 3.51
CA ALA A 46 5.83 -21.55 4.75
C ALA A 46 4.96 -21.71 6.01
N GLY A 47 3.70 -22.12 5.90
CA GLY A 47 2.76 -22.24 7.03
C GLY A 47 2.32 -20.89 7.60
N LEU A 48 2.43 -19.80 6.83
CA LEU A 48 2.08 -18.45 7.24
C LEU A 48 0.70 -18.03 6.69
N PRO A 49 -0.06 -17.19 7.41
CA PRO A 49 -1.29 -16.63 6.88
C PRO A 49 -1.03 -15.83 5.59
N PRO A 50 -1.76 -16.11 4.49
CA PRO A 50 -1.57 -15.43 3.20
C PRO A 50 -2.18 -14.03 3.21
N ARG A 51 -1.59 -13.12 3.97
CA ARG A 51 -2.02 -11.72 4.12
C ARG A 51 -1.08 -10.82 3.34
N LEU A 52 -1.62 -10.17 2.31
CA LEU A 52 -0.88 -9.32 1.40
C LEU A 52 -1.46 -7.90 1.42
N MET A 53 -0.59 -6.93 1.64
CA MET A 53 -0.84 -5.52 1.35
C MET A 53 -0.08 -5.17 0.07
N VAL A 54 -0.68 -4.37 -0.82
CA VAL A 54 0.02 -3.87 -2.01
C VAL A 54 0.34 -2.39 -1.85
N ASP A 55 1.61 -2.05 -2.03
CA ASP A 55 2.06 -0.67 -2.17
C ASP A 55 1.82 -0.20 -3.61
N CYS A 56 0.96 0.80 -3.78
CA CYS A 56 0.62 1.33 -5.08
C CYS A 56 1.70 2.26 -5.66
N SER A 57 2.66 2.71 -4.87
CA SER A 57 3.74 3.63 -5.23
C SER A 57 5.02 2.87 -5.63
N HIS A 58 6.20 3.45 -5.37
CA HIS A 58 7.52 2.85 -5.53
C HIS A 58 7.70 2.08 -6.85
N ALA A 59 8.20 0.83 -6.80
CA ALA A 59 8.49 0.07 -8.01
C ALA A 59 7.20 -0.41 -8.71
N ASN A 60 6.09 -0.56 -7.99
CA ASN A 60 4.79 -0.87 -8.58
C ASN A 60 4.29 0.26 -9.49
N ALA A 61 4.49 1.51 -9.09
CA ALA A 61 4.23 2.69 -9.92
C ALA A 61 5.37 3.02 -10.90
N ARG A 62 6.47 2.25 -10.93
CA ARG A 62 7.73 2.62 -11.61
C ARG A 62 8.22 4.03 -11.27
N LYS A 63 8.06 4.42 -10.00
CA LYS A 63 8.38 5.76 -9.46
C LYS A 63 7.61 6.92 -10.11
N ASP A 64 6.49 6.63 -10.78
CA ASP A 64 5.58 7.63 -11.31
C ASP A 64 4.27 7.64 -10.50
N HIS A 65 4.13 8.63 -9.62
CA HIS A 65 2.97 8.79 -8.73
C HIS A 65 1.62 8.75 -9.46
N ARG A 66 1.55 9.19 -10.72
CA ARG A 66 0.32 9.17 -11.53
C ARG A 66 -0.19 7.74 -11.81
N ARG A 67 0.70 6.75 -11.69
CA ARG A 67 0.39 5.33 -11.91
C ARG A 67 -0.15 4.63 -10.65
N GLN A 68 -0.15 5.28 -9.48
CA GLN A 68 -0.75 4.70 -8.27
C GLN A 68 -2.23 4.31 -8.49
N SER A 69 -2.97 5.12 -9.27
CA SER A 69 -4.36 4.82 -9.66
C SER A 69 -4.50 3.52 -10.46
N GLU A 70 -3.57 3.27 -11.39
CA GLU A 70 -3.53 2.02 -12.19
C GLU A 70 -3.34 0.81 -11.27
N VAL A 71 -2.36 0.89 -10.36
CA VAL A 71 -2.06 -0.18 -9.41
C VAL A 71 -3.25 -0.46 -8.50
N MET A 72 -3.81 0.59 -7.89
CA MET A 72 -4.94 0.45 -6.96
C MET A 72 -6.16 -0.18 -7.64
N LEU A 73 -6.52 0.28 -8.85
CA LEU A 73 -7.70 -0.22 -9.55
C LEU A 73 -7.54 -1.68 -10.00
N ASP A 74 -6.32 -2.09 -10.37
CA ASP A 74 -6.02 -3.49 -10.70
C ASP A 74 -6.18 -4.39 -9.46
N VAL A 75 -5.55 -4.03 -8.34
CA VAL A 75 -5.61 -4.81 -7.09
C VAL A 75 -7.04 -4.84 -6.53
N LEU A 76 -7.78 -3.73 -6.61
CA LEU A 76 -9.20 -3.71 -6.27
C LEU A 76 -10.00 -4.68 -7.15
N GLY A 77 -9.71 -4.74 -8.45
CA GLY A 77 -10.31 -5.70 -9.37
C GLY A 77 -10.05 -7.14 -8.94
N GLN A 78 -8.82 -7.47 -8.58
CA GLN A 78 -8.44 -8.79 -8.05
C GLN A 78 -9.19 -9.12 -6.74
N ARG A 79 -9.30 -8.16 -5.82
CA ARG A 79 -10.06 -8.32 -4.57
C ARG A 79 -11.53 -8.64 -4.83
N LEU A 80 -12.16 -7.88 -5.75
CA LEU A 80 -13.56 -8.06 -6.14
C LEU A 80 -13.80 -9.37 -6.89
N ALA A 81 -12.77 -9.91 -7.56
CA ALA A 81 -12.79 -11.22 -8.18
C ALA A 81 -12.62 -12.39 -7.17
N GLY A 82 -12.54 -12.09 -5.87
CA GLY A 82 -12.53 -13.09 -4.79
C GLY A 82 -11.16 -13.41 -4.22
N ASP A 83 -10.09 -12.65 -4.52
CA ASP A 83 -8.80 -12.87 -3.85
C ASP A 83 -8.79 -12.25 -2.45
N ASP A 84 -9.22 -13.03 -1.46
CA ASP A 84 -9.25 -12.66 -0.03
C ASP A 84 -7.87 -12.49 0.62
N ALA A 85 -6.78 -12.89 -0.06
CA ALA A 85 -5.43 -12.68 0.43
C ALA A 85 -5.02 -11.19 0.41
N LEU A 86 -5.64 -10.39 -0.45
CA LEU A 86 -5.42 -8.94 -0.55
C LEU A 86 -6.17 -8.22 0.57
N ILE A 87 -5.46 -7.86 1.64
CA ILE A 87 -6.05 -7.27 2.85
C ILE A 87 -5.95 -5.75 2.91
N GLY A 88 -5.14 -5.13 2.05
CA GLY A 88 -4.93 -3.69 2.08
C GLY A 88 -4.13 -3.13 0.92
N LEU A 89 -4.14 -1.81 0.82
CA LEU A 89 -3.40 -1.01 -0.14
C LEU A 89 -2.63 0.08 0.63
N MET A 90 -1.48 0.49 0.11
CA MET A 90 -0.77 1.69 0.54
C MET A 90 -0.70 2.69 -0.61
N LEU A 91 -1.07 3.94 -0.34
CA LEU A 91 -1.01 5.06 -1.28
C LEU A 91 -0.11 6.15 -0.69
N GLU A 92 0.67 6.79 -1.53
CA GLU A 92 1.40 8.01 -1.17
C GLU A 92 0.64 9.21 -1.73
N SER A 93 -0.10 9.89 -0.86
CA SER A 93 -0.90 11.07 -1.19
C SER A 93 -0.49 12.29 -0.38
N HIS A 94 -0.77 13.47 -0.94
CA HIS A 94 -0.64 14.74 -0.26
C HIS A 94 -1.73 15.71 -0.73
N LEU A 95 -1.71 16.96 -0.26
CA LEU A 95 -2.73 17.95 -0.63
C LEU A 95 -2.60 18.29 -2.11
N HIS A 96 -1.37 18.47 -2.58
CA HIS A 96 -1.04 18.71 -3.97
C HIS A 96 -0.09 17.63 -4.49
N GLU A 97 -0.24 17.31 -5.78
CA GLU A 97 0.51 16.24 -6.41
C GLU A 97 2.00 16.56 -6.62
N GLY A 98 2.76 15.52 -6.92
CA GLY A 98 4.18 15.61 -7.26
C GLY A 98 5.08 15.70 -6.04
N LYS A 99 6.25 16.29 -6.26
CA LYS A 99 7.26 16.54 -5.23
C LYS A 99 7.99 17.86 -5.46
N GLN A 100 8.76 18.28 -4.47
CA GLN A 100 9.63 19.44 -4.50
C GLN A 100 10.96 19.15 -3.77
N PRO A 101 12.04 19.89 -4.07
CA PRO A 101 13.25 19.83 -3.27
C PRO A 101 13.03 20.41 -1.86
N LEU A 102 13.82 19.94 -0.89
CA LEU A 102 13.81 20.48 0.46
C LEU A 102 14.61 21.79 0.51
N GLU A 103 13.92 22.92 0.33
CA GLU A 103 14.49 24.26 0.33
C GLU A 103 13.85 25.13 1.42
N PRO A 104 14.53 25.34 2.56
CA PRO A 104 14.00 26.17 3.65
C PRO A 104 13.59 27.57 3.16
N GLY A 105 12.39 28.02 3.54
CA GLY A 105 11.85 29.33 3.16
C GLY A 105 11.18 29.37 1.77
N HIS A 106 11.31 28.33 0.95
CA HIS A 106 10.76 28.27 -0.41
C HIS A 106 9.85 27.05 -0.66
N LEU A 107 9.39 26.40 0.41
CA LEU A 107 8.51 25.23 0.30
C LEU A 107 7.10 25.65 -0.14
N ARG A 108 6.60 25.01 -1.19
CA ARG A 108 5.17 25.04 -1.52
C ARG A 108 4.42 24.22 -0.47
N TYR A 109 3.42 24.84 0.14
CA TYR A 109 2.55 24.14 1.09
C TYR A 109 1.92 22.91 0.43
N GLY A 110 1.81 21.80 1.18
CA GLY A 110 1.06 20.63 0.73
C GLY A 110 1.68 19.79 -0.39
N VAL A 111 2.96 20.02 -0.73
CA VAL A 111 3.71 19.24 -1.74
C VAL A 111 4.83 18.46 -1.04
N SER A 112 4.94 17.16 -1.34
CA SER A 112 5.96 16.27 -0.74
C SER A 112 7.39 16.73 -1.01
N VAL A 113 8.28 16.61 -0.02
CA VAL A 113 9.73 16.85 -0.15
C VAL A 113 10.54 15.57 -0.42
N THR A 114 9.87 14.42 -0.45
CA THR A 114 10.46 13.09 -0.63
C THR A 114 10.00 12.49 -1.96
N ASP A 115 9.33 11.34 -1.93
CA ASP A 115 8.71 10.76 -3.12
C ASP A 115 7.47 11.55 -3.56
N ALA A 116 7.19 11.48 -4.86
CA ALA A 116 6.06 12.18 -5.44
C ALA A 116 4.73 11.54 -5.03
N CYS A 117 3.77 12.36 -4.64
CA CYS A 117 2.46 11.90 -4.19
C CYS A 117 1.37 12.17 -5.22
N ILE A 118 0.28 11.41 -5.18
CA ILE A 118 -0.98 11.85 -5.80
C ILE A 118 -1.60 13.01 -5.00
N GLY A 119 -2.35 13.88 -5.68
CA GLY A 119 -3.07 14.98 -5.04
C GLY A 119 -4.34 14.55 -4.30
N TRP A 120 -4.98 15.48 -3.61
CA TRP A 120 -6.18 15.22 -2.83
C TRP A 120 -7.35 14.74 -3.69
N GLU A 121 -7.57 15.35 -4.85
CA GLU A 121 -8.68 15.04 -5.75
C GLU A 121 -8.59 13.59 -6.27
N THR A 122 -7.36 13.15 -6.60
CA THR A 122 -7.12 11.75 -7.01
C THR A 122 -7.32 10.81 -5.83
N THR A 123 -6.88 11.20 -4.64
CA THR A 123 -7.05 10.39 -3.41
C THR A 123 -8.52 10.17 -3.09
N GLU A 124 -9.31 11.24 -3.05
CA GLU A 124 -10.75 11.18 -2.82
C GLU A 124 -11.43 10.30 -3.86
N HIS A 125 -11.15 10.53 -5.15
CA HIS A 125 -11.73 9.75 -6.23
C HIS A 125 -11.47 8.25 -6.09
N LEU A 126 -10.21 7.87 -5.80
CA LEU A 126 -9.82 6.48 -5.64
C LEU A 126 -10.49 5.81 -4.44
N LEU A 127 -10.48 6.46 -3.27
CA LEU A 127 -11.08 5.91 -2.05
C LEU A 127 -12.59 5.77 -2.19
N MET A 128 -13.27 6.77 -2.75
CA MET A 128 -14.71 6.73 -2.96
C MET A 128 -15.11 5.66 -3.97
N THR A 129 -14.33 5.51 -5.06
CA THR A 129 -14.53 4.43 -6.05
C THR A 129 -14.37 3.05 -5.42
N ALA A 130 -13.33 2.83 -4.60
CA ALA A 130 -13.13 1.56 -3.93
C ALA A 130 -14.26 1.24 -2.95
N ALA A 131 -14.65 2.22 -2.14
CA ALA A 131 -15.73 2.07 -1.17
C ALA A 131 -17.07 1.73 -1.86
N GLU A 132 -17.39 2.40 -2.96
CA GLU A 132 -18.60 2.10 -3.76
C GLU A 132 -18.59 0.67 -4.30
N LYS A 133 -17.48 0.24 -4.93
CA LYS A 133 -17.37 -1.09 -5.50
C LYS A 133 -17.42 -2.19 -4.46
N LEU A 134 -16.74 -2.02 -3.32
CA LEU A 134 -16.74 -2.98 -2.22
C LEU A 134 -18.13 -3.13 -1.59
N ARG A 135 -18.84 -2.02 -1.35
CA ARG A 135 -20.22 -2.07 -0.83
C ARG A 135 -21.16 -2.86 -1.74
N ARG A 136 -21.03 -2.72 -3.06
CA ARG A 136 -21.84 -3.48 -4.03
C ARG A 136 -21.53 -4.97 -4.03
N ALA A 137 -20.26 -5.33 -3.80
CA ALA A 137 -19.80 -6.72 -3.80
C ALA A 137 -20.12 -7.47 -2.49
N THR A 138 -20.50 -6.75 -1.42
CA THR A 138 -20.88 -7.35 -0.13
C THR A 138 -22.32 -6.97 0.22
N PRO A 139 -23.34 -7.67 -0.32
CA PRO A 139 -24.73 -7.45 0.09
C PRO A 139 -24.88 -7.92 1.55
N GLY A 140 -24.95 -6.98 2.50
CA GLY A 140 -25.32 -7.29 3.90
C GLY A 140 -24.49 -6.67 5.02
N ALA A 141 -23.43 -5.90 4.75
CA ALA A 141 -22.61 -5.28 5.81
C ALA A 141 -23.10 -3.87 6.22
N VAL A 142 -24.41 -3.70 6.40
CA VAL A 142 -24.99 -2.58 7.14
C VAL A 142 -26.12 -3.14 8.01
N SER A 143 -25.78 -3.44 9.26
CA SER A 143 -26.70 -3.51 10.40
C SER A 143 -26.03 -2.85 11.59
#